data_AF-A0AA85J6J1-F1
#
_entry.id   AF-A0AA85J6J1-F1
#
_cell.length_a   1.000
_cell.length_b   1.000
_cell.length_c   1.000
_cell.angle_alpha   90.00
_cell.angle_beta   90.00
_cell.angle_gamma   90.00
#
_symmetry.space_group_name_H-M   'P 1'
#
loop_
_entity.id
_entity.type
_entity.pdbx_description
1 polymer ?
#
loop_
_entity_poly.entity_id
_entity_poly.type
_entity_poly.pdbx_seq_one_letter_code
_entity_poly.pdbx_strand_id
1 'polypeptide(L)'
;MDPSKLELLFERQMKLMEMFVNQQTGPASPSSNPNHTMLPSVDGIVNSFSQFNYNPDANITFDTWYQRYEDLFTVDLASQDDAWKVRVLLRKLGPAEYERYCNLILPQKPRDKCFGDTIKLLNEHFGDHSSLFSIRYRCLKLTMNENDDFLTHVGTVNRECERFRLRSLTDDEFKALILICSLQSPRFTDIRTRLLNQLEQNPKLTLHDIADEYQRLINLQKDTHLVESTPSRSSDIYA
;
A
#
# COMPACT_ATOMS: atom_id res chain seq x y z
N MET A 1 52.29 3.29 22.02
CA MET A 1 51.69 4.26 22.96
C MET A 1 52.38 4.11 24.29
N ASP A 2 52.76 5.21 24.93
CA ASP A 2 53.42 5.22 26.25
C ASP A 2 52.42 4.76 27.33
N PRO A 3 52.73 3.71 28.13
CA PRO A 3 51.83 3.18 29.17
C PRO A 3 51.32 4.25 30.14
N SER A 4 52.18 5.23 30.44
CA SER A 4 51.91 6.34 31.36
C SER A 4 50.82 7.28 30.84
N LYS A 5 50.68 7.40 29.50
CA LYS A 5 49.61 8.19 28.87
C LYS A 5 48.26 7.48 28.89
N LEU A 6 48.27 6.15 28.91
CA LEU A 6 47.04 5.36 28.93
C LEU A 6 46.42 5.35 30.34
N GLU A 7 47.23 5.25 31.39
CA GLU A 7 46.78 5.40 32.78
C GLU A 7 46.20 6.79 33.05
N LEU A 8 46.86 7.86 32.57
CA LEU A 8 46.37 9.23 32.73
C LEU A 8 45.01 9.44 32.02
N LEU A 9 44.80 8.80 30.87
CA LEU A 9 43.52 8.83 30.16
C LEU A 9 42.42 8.07 30.91
N PHE A 10 42.76 6.92 31.50
CA PHE A 10 41.84 6.10 32.27
C PHE A 10 41.41 6.81 33.57
N GLU A 11 42.35 7.44 34.26
CA GLU A 11 42.10 8.18 35.49
C GLU A 11 41.23 9.42 35.23
N ARG A 12 41.42 10.08 34.07
CA ARG A 12 40.60 11.22 33.65
C ARG A 12 39.15 10.80 33.31
N GLN A 13 38.97 9.61 32.74
CA GLN A 13 37.64 9.04 32.49
C GLN A 13 36.92 8.67 33.79
N MET A 14 37.63 8.09 34.77
CA MET A 14 37.05 7.75 36.07
C MET A 14 36.61 8.98 36.86
N LYS A 15 37.40 10.06 36.86
CA LYS A 15 37.01 11.34 37.49
C LYS A 15 35.76 11.97 36.88
N LEU A 16 35.60 11.88 35.56
CA LEU A 16 34.38 12.35 34.89
C LEU A 16 33.18 11.51 35.32
N MET A 17 33.35 10.19 35.42
CA MET A 17 32.30 9.27 35.84
C MET A 17 31.87 9.52 37.30
N GLU A 18 32.81 9.73 38.23
CA GLU A 18 32.51 10.12 39.61
C GLU A 18 31.79 11.47 39.70
N MET A 19 32.18 12.45 38.87
CA MET A 19 31.51 13.75 38.80
C MET A 19 30.04 13.62 38.37
N PHE A 20 29.73 12.71 37.43
CA PHE A 20 28.37 12.43 36.98
C PHE A 20 27.54 11.66 38.01
N VAL A 21 28.17 10.77 38.79
CA VAL A 21 27.52 10.03 39.87
C VAL A 21 27.17 10.95 41.04
N ASN A 22 28.08 11.85 41.42
CA ASN A 22 27.86 12.78 42.53
C ASN A 22 26.83 13.90 42.20
N GLN A 23 26.57 14.20 40.93
CA GLN A 23 25.46 15.09 40.54
C GLN A 23 24.07 14.44 40.65
N GLN A 24 23.99 13.10 40.75
CA GLN A 24 22.71 12.38 40.90
C GLN A 24 22.30 12.15 42.35
N THR A 25 23.17 12.41 43.33
CA THR A 25 22.89 12.18 44.76
C THR A 25 22.79 13.49 45.55
N GLY A 26 21.72 14.26 45.30
CA GLY A 26 21.18 15.21 46.28
C GLY A 26 20.16 14.51 47.21
N PRO A 27 19.85 15.05 48.41
CA PRO A 27 19.04 14.36 49.40
C PRO A 27 17.58 14.21 48.92
N ALA A 28 17.13 12.97 48.78
CA ALA A 28 15.76 12.62 48.45
C ALA A 28 14.82 12.95 49.61
N SER A 29 13.80 13.77 49.35
CA SER A 29 12.59 13.84 50.17
C SER A 29 11.67 12.66 49.81
N PRO A 30 10.87 12.09 50.74
CA PRO A 30 10.06 10.93 50.44
C PRO A 30 8.81 11.34 49.67
N SER A 31 8.90 11.39 48.34
CA SER A 31 7.73 11.29 47.47
C SER A 31 7.59 9.85 47.02
N SER A 32 6.67 9.15 47.68
CA SER A 32 6.04 7.94 47.16
C SER A 32 5.61 8.16 45.70
N ASN A 33 6.19 7.43 44.76
CA ASN A 33 5.50 6.95 43.56
C ASN A 33 6.32 5.79 42.96
N PRO A 34 5.75 4.59 42.80
CA PRO A 34 6.41 3.51 42.09
C PRO A 34 6.58 3.92 40.61
N ASN A 35 7.65 3.46 39.98
CA ASN A 35 7.96 3.65 38.56
C ASN A 35 6.72 3.42 37.68
N HIS A 36 6.01 4.49 37.34
CA HIS A 36 5.11 4.51 36.20
C HIS A 36 5.99 4.78 34.98
N THR A 37 6.24 3.76 34.17
CA THR A 37 6.45 3.98 32.74
C THR A 37 5.27 4.86 32.29
N MET A 38 5.50 6.15 32.04
CA MET A 38 4.41 7.05 31.64
C MET A 38 3.90 6.54 30.29
N LEU A 39 2.77 5.83 30.31
CA LEU A 39 2.02 5.52 29.11
C LEU A 39 1.72 6.85 28.41
N PRO A 40 1.97 6.96 27.10
CA PRO A 40 1.70 8.18 26.37
C PRO A 40 0.23 8.57 26.55
N SER A 41 -0.04 9.84 26.86
CA SER A 41 -1.40 10.36 26.97
C SER A 41 -2.15 10.13 25.66
N VAL A 42 -3.47 9.87 25.74
CA VAL A 42 -4.35 9.72 24.58
C VAL A 42 -4.21 10.90 23.62
N ASP A 43 -4.12 12.13 24.13
CA ASP A 43 -3.93 13.32 23.29
C ASP A 43 -2.56 13.32 22.59
N GLY A 44 -1.53 12.82 23.27
CA GLY A 44 -0.19 12.65 22.69
C GLY A 44 -0.20 11.66 21.53
N ILE A 45 -0.88 10.53 21.70
CA ILE A 45 -1.05 9.51 20.65
C ILE A 45 -1.82 10.12 19.47
N VAL A 46 -2.95 10.76 19.71
CA VAL A 46 -3.75 11.39 18.64
C VAL A 46 -2.95 12.45 17.89
N ASN A 47 -2.11 13.23 18.57
CA ASN A 47 -1.28 14.24 17.93
C ASN A 47 -0.12 13.66 17.13
N SER A 48 0.32 12.42 17.42
CA SER A 48 1.36 11.72 16.66
C SER A 48 0.94 11.28 15.25
N PHE A 49 -0.37 11.16 15.01
CA PHE A 49 -0.89 10.85 13.68
C PHE A 49 -0.66 12.01 12.71
N SER A 50 0.03 11.75 11.61
CA SER A 50 0.18 12.71 10.52
C SER A 50 -1.15 12.88 9.79
N GLN A 51 -1.36 14.01 9.13
CA GLN A 51 -2.50 14.16 8.23
C GLN A 51 -2.35 13.21 7.03
N PHE A 52 -3.45 12.58 6.62
CA PHE A 52 -3.55 11.76 5.42
C PHE A 52 -4.06 12.60 4.25
N ASN A 53 -3.30 12.65 3.16
CA ASN A 53 -3.72 13.26 1.90
C ASN A 53 -3.47 12.23 0.79
N TYR A 54 -4.52 11.83 0.08
CA TYR A 54 -4.44 10.70 -0.83
C TYR A 54 -3.61 11.06 -2.07
N ASN A 55 -2.56 10.29 -2.33
CA ASN A 55 -1.72 10.43 -3.52
C ASN A 55 -1.21 9.04 -3.95
N PRO A 56 -1.95 8.34 -4.83
CA PRO A 56 -1.58 6.99 -5.26
C PRO A 56 -0.27 6.96 -6.07
N ASP A 57 0.06 8.04 -6.79
CA ASP A 57 1.31 8.13 -7.59
C ASP A 57 2.56 8.16 -6.69
N ALA A 58 2.44 8.79 -5.51
CA ALA A 58 3.48 8.79 -4.48
C ALA A 58 3.34 7.61 -3.49
N ASN A 59 2.46 6.63 -3.76
CA ASN A 59 2.14 5.52 -2.87
C ASN A 59 1.67 5.98 -1.47
N ILE A 60 0.99 7.12 -1.40
CA ILE A 60 0.30 7.60 -0.20
C ILE A 60 -1.15 7.14 -0.30
N THR A 61 -1.36 5.87 0.02
CA THR A 61 -2.67 5.23 0.10
C THR A 61 -3.09 5.05 1.56
N PHE A 62 -4.38 4.86 1.79
CA PHE A 62 -4.93 4.73 3.14
C PHE A 62 -4.40 3.49 3.84
N ASP A 63 -4.24 2.36 3.13
CA ASP A 63 -3.64 1.14 3.69
C ASP A 63 -2.22 1.40 4.23
N THR A 64 -1.36 2.05 3.46
CA THR A 64 0.02 2.33 3.82
C THR A 64 0.11 3.36 4.95
N TRP A 65 -0.77 4.37 4.94
CA TRP A 65 -0.85 5.35 6.02
C TRP A 65 -1.39 4.73 7.32
N TYR A 66 -2.45 3.94 7.24
CA TYR A 66 -3.10 3.31 8.40
C TYR A 66 -2.19 2.26 9.04
N GLN A 67 -1.46 1.47 8.24
CA GLN A 67 -0.51 0.46 8.75
C GLN A 67 0.51 1.05 9.74
N ARG A 68 0.92 2.31 9.56
CA ARG A 68 1.83 3.00 10.50
C ARG A 68 1.21 3.19 11.90
N TYR A 69 -0.11 3.27 11.97
CA TYR A 69 -0.86 3.67 13.15
C TYR A 69 -1.81 2.57 13.66
N GLU A 70 -1.86 1.42 12.98
CA GLU A 70 -2.77 0.31 13.29
C GLU A 70 -2.62 -0.17 14.73
N ASP A 71 -1.38 -0.36 15.20
CA ASP A 71 -1.09 -0.77 16.58
C ASP A 71 -1.57 0.28 17.59
N LEU A 72 -1.46 1.57 17.27
CA LEU A 72 -1.95 2.64 18.17
C LEU A 72 -3.48 2.57 18.33
N PHE A 73 -4.22 2.19 17.29
CA PHE A 73 -5.67 2.01 17.38
C PHE A 73 -6.10 0.70 18.06
N THR A 74 -5.34 -0.38 17.84
CA THR A 74 -5.70 -1.74 18.28
C THR A 74 -5.16 -2.10 19.66
N VAL A 75 -4.03 -1.48 20.08
CA VAL A 75 -3.38 -1.72 21.36
C VAL A 75 -3.57 -0.54 22.30
N ASP A 76 -3.01 0.64 21.98
CA ASP A 76 -2.99 1.77 22.92
C ASP A 76 -4.37 2.41 23.11
N LEU A 77 -5.17 2.44 22.05
CA LEU A 77 -6.54 2.98 22.05
C LEU A 77 -7.60 1.87 22.09
N ALA A 78 -7.22 0.64 22.45
CA ALA A 78 -8.13 -0.51 22.47
C ALA A 78 -9.41 -0.25 23.28
N SER A 79 -9.26 0.43 24.43
CA SER A 79 -10.33 0.76 25.37
C SER A 79 -11.34 1.82 24.88
N GLN A 80 -11.02 2.54 23.80
CA GLN A 80 -11.89 3.56 23.24
C GLN A 80 -13.01 2.94 22.40
N ASP A 81 -14.18 3.56 22.43
CA ASP A 81 -15.31 3.13 21.62
C ASP A 81 -15.12 3.46 20.12
N ASP A 82 -15.90 2.80 19.28
CA ASP A 82 -15.82 2.97 17.83
C ASP A 82 -16.11 4.41 17.40
N ALA A 83 -17.12 5.05 18.01
CA ALA A 83 -17.49 6.41 17.67
C ALA A 83 -16.32 7.39 17.94
N TRP A 84 -15.56 7.19 19.00
CA TRP A 84 -14.38 7.97 19.32
C TRP A 84 -13.24 7.70 18.34
N LYS A 85 -12.95 6.42 18.04
CA LYS A 85 -11.90 6.02 17.09
C LYS A 85 -12.17 6.59 15.69
N VAL A 86 -13.44 6.52 15.24
CA VAL A 86 -13.88 7.13 13.98
C VAL A 86 -13.67 8.64 13.98
N ARG A 87 -14.06 9.37 15.04
CA ARG A 87 -13.83 10.83 15.11
C ARG A 87 -12.35 11.19 15.01
N VAL A 88 -11.48 10.44 15.69
CA VAL A 88 -10.04 10.67 15.65
C VAL A 88 -9.46 10.40 14.27
N LEU A 89 -9.83 9.27 13.66
CA LEU A 89 -9.39 8.91 12.32
C LEU A 89 -9.79 9.97 11.28
N LEU A 90 -11.06 10.39 11.31
CA LEU A 90 -11.59 11.37 10.36
C LEU A 90 -10.98 12.76 10.54
N ARG A 91 -10.60 13.13 11.77
CA ARG A 91 -9.87 14.39 12.03
C ARG A 91 -8.49 14.42 11.37
N LYS A 92 -7.93 13.26 11.05
CA LYS A 92 -6.62 13.13 10.39
C LYS A 92 -6.70 13.03 8.87
N LEU A 93 -7.90 12.96 8.30
CA LEU A 93 -8.05 13.08 6.85
C LEU A 93 -7.81 14.52 6.39
N GLY A 94 -7.28 14.65 5.18
CA GLY A 94 -7.24 15.91 4.44
C GLY A 94 -8.67 16.39 4.15
N PRO A 95 -8.86 17.69 3.88
CA PRO A 95 -10.19 18.25 3.62
C PRO A 95 -10.92 17.54 2.48
N ALA A 96 -10.22 17.22 1.38
CA ALA A 96 -10.81 16.57 0.21
C ALA A 96 -11.21 15.11 0.50
N GLU A 97 -10.38 14.37 1.23
CA GLU A 97 -10.63 12.99 1.63
C GLU A 97 -11.80 12.90 2.61
N TYR A 98 -11.86 13.82 3.58
CA TYR A 98 -12.96 13.90 4.53
C TYR A 98 -14.30 14.19 3.84
N GLU A 99 -14.34 15.15 2.92
CA GLU A 99 -15.54 15.48 2.15
C GLU A 99 -16.02 14.28 1.33
N ARG A 100 -15.12 13.62 0.61
CA ARG A 100 -15.42 12.39 -0.15
C ARG A 100 -15.96 11.29 0.76
N TYR A 101 -15.33 11.05 1.91
CA TYR A 101 -15.82 10.07 2.88
C TYR A 101 -17.25 10.40 3.33
N CYS A 102 -17.54 11.66 3.66
CA CYS A 102 -18.88 12.07 4.08
C CYS A 102 -19.92 11.84 2.97
N ASN A 103 -19.57 12.12 1.71
CA ASN A 103 -20.45 11.87 0.57
C ASN A 103 -20.74 10.38 0.36
N LEU A 104 -19.75 9.51 0.62
CA LEU A 104 -19.88 8.06 0.45
C LEU A 104 -20.81 7.39 1.47
N ILE A 105 -20.97 7.96 2.66
CA ILE A 105 -21.80 7.37 3.72
C ILE A 105 -23.23 7.91 3.75
N LEU A 106 -23.57 8.90 2.92
CA LEU A 106 -24.91 9.47 2.90
C LEU A 106 -25.99 8.38 2.68
N PRO A 107 -27.12 8.44 3.42
CA PRO A 107 -27.55 9.50 4.33
C PRO A 107 -27.06 9.36 5.79
N GLN A 108 -26.20 8.38 6.10
CA GLN A 108 -25.70 8.13 7.45
C GLN A 108 -24.72 9.23 7.90
N LYS A 109 -24.55 9.40 9.22
CA LYS A 109 -23.52 10.31 9.76
C LYS A 109 -22.26 9.52 10.12
N PRO A 110 -21.08 10.16 10.12
CA PRO A 110 -19.83 9.48 10.46
C PRO A 110 -19.86 8.77 11.82
N ARG A 111 -20.54 9.36 12.81
CA ARG A 111 -20.69 8.79 14.16
C ARG A 111 -21.54 7.51 14.22
N ASP A 112 -22.32 7.25 13.17
CA ASP A 112 -23.22 6.10 13.08
C ASP A 112 -22.51 4.89 12.44
N LYS A 113 -21.29 5.08 11.92
CA LYS A 113 -20.44 4.01 11.38
C LYS A 113 -19.57 3.43 12.48
N CYS A 114 -19.41 2.11 12.48
CA CYS A 114 -18.44 1.44 13.33
C CYS A 114 -17.02 1.64 12.77
N PHE A 115 -16.01 1.45 13.61
CA PHE A 115 -14.62 1.75 13.25
C PHE A 115 -14.12 0.84 12.12
N GLY A 116 -14.47 -0.45 12.17
CA GLY A 116 -14.12 -1.42 11.13
C GLY A 116 -14.73 -1.08 9.77
N ASP A 117 -16.00 -0.68 9.74
CA ASP A 117 -16.67 -0.24 8.50
C ASP A 117 -16.01 1.01 7.91
N THR A 118 -15.62 1.97 8.76
CA THR A 118 -14.93 3.18 8.32
C THR A 118 -13.57 2.84 7.70
N ILE A 119 -12.76 1.99 8.35
CA ILE A 119 -11.48 1.53 7.79
C ILE A 119 -11.70 0.83 6.45
N LYS A 120 -12.69 -0.07 6.38
CA LYS A 120 -13.02 -0.79 5.16
C LYS A 120 -13.36 0.18 4.02
N LEU A 121 -14.26 1.14 4.27
CA LEU A 121 -14.66 2.11 3.26
C LEU A 121 -13.48 3.01 2.83
N LEU A 122 -12.64 3.44 3.77
CA LEU A 122 -11.46 4.24 3.44
C LEU A 122 -10.43 3.45 2.63
N ASN A 123 -10.21 2.17 2.93
CA ASN A 123 -9.39 1.29 2.10
C ASN A 123 -10.00 1.07 0.70
N GLU A 124 -11.32 0.88 0.61
CA GLU A 124 -12.01 0.68 -0.67
C GLU A 124 -11.93 1.89 -1.60
N HIS A 125 -11.82 3.11 -1.08
CA HIS A 125 -11.81 4.33 -1.90
C HIS A 125 -10.46 5.04 -1.99
N PHE A 126 -9.59 4.84 -1.00
CA PHE A 126 -8.28 5.50 -0.90
C PHE A 126 -7.13 4.50 -0.72
N GLY A 127 -7.39 3.20 -0.79
CA GLY A 127 -6.34 2.18 -0.79
C GLY A 127 -5.63 2.07 -2.14
N ASP A 128 -4.67 1.15 -2.22
CA ASP A 128 -4.06 0.75 -3.48
C ASP A 128 -4.97 -0.15 -4.33
N HIS A 129 -5.45 0.37 -5.46
CA HIS A 129 -6.25 -0.38 -6.45
C HIS A 129 -5.43 -0.93 -7.61
N SER A 130 -4.10 -0.95 -7.51
CA SER A 130 -3.26 -1.51 -8.55
C SER A 130 -3.56 -3.01 -8.73
N SER A 131 -3.88 -3.42 -9.96
CA SER A 131 -4.03 -4.86 -10.25
C SER A 131 -2.71 -5.59 -9.99
N LEU A 132 -2.80 -6.88 -9.64
CA LEU A 132 -1.60 -7.69 -9.38
C LEU A 132 -0.67 -7.74 -10.61
N PHE A 133 -1.24 -7.72 -11.82
CA PHE A 133 -0.46 -7.57 -13.05
C PHE A 133 0.32 -6.26 -13.07
N SER A 134 -0.33 -5.13 -12.75
CA SER A 134 0.30 -3.80 -12.77
C SER A 134 1.46 -3.71 -11.80
N ILE A 135 1.28 -4.26 -10.59
CA ILE A 135 2.34 -4.39 -9.58
C ILE A 135 3.51 -5.21 -10.13
N ARG A 136 3.23 -6.42 -10.64
CA ARG A 136 4.26 -7.31 -11.18
C ARG A 136 5.01 -6.69 -12.36
N TYR A 137 4.28 -6.06 -13.27
CA TYR A 137 4.85 -5.37 -14.44
C TYR A 137 5.75 -4.20 -14.02
N ARG A 138 5.30 -3.35 -13.09
CA ARG A 138 6.09 -2.23 -12.58
C ARG A 138 7.38 -2.71 -11.92
N CYS A 139 7.30 -3.74 -11.09
CA CYS A 139 8.47 -4.36 -10.46
C CYS A 139 9.51 -4.83 -11.49
N LEU A 140 9.08 -5.50 -12.57
CA LEU A 140 9.96 -5.95 -13.67
C LEU A 140 10.55 -4.79 -14.48
N LYS A 141 9.94 -3.60 -14.40
CA LYS A 141 10.37 -2.38 -15.09
C LYS A 141 11.10 -1.40 -14.17
N LEU A 142 11.40 -1.78 -12.92
CA LEU A 142 12.09 -0.90 -11.99
C LEU A 142 13.46 -0.49 -12.54
N THR A 143 13.67 0.82 -12.51
CA THR A 143 14.93 1.48 -12.80
C THR A 143 15.22 2.46 -11.67
N MET A 144 16.48 2.62 -11.29
CA MET A 144 16.88 3.62 -10.31
C MET A 144 16.67 5.02 -10.89
N ASN A 145 15.96 5.89 -10.19
CA ASN A 145 15.84 7.29 -10.58
C ASN A 145 17.17 7.99 -10.34
N GLU A 146 17.54 8.93 -11.22
CA GLU A 146 18.81 9.67 -11.11
C GLU A 146 18.93 10.50 -9.83
N ASN A 147 17.79 10.88 -9.23
CA ASN A 147 17.73 11.68 -8.02
C ASN A 147 17.65 10.84 -6.73
N ASP A 148 17.44 9.53 -6.82
CA ASP A 148 17.32 8.67 -5.65
C ASP A 148 18.71 8.23 -5.17
N ASP A 149 18.93 8.23 -3.86
CA ASP A 149 20.10 7.56 -3.31
C ASP A 149 19.93 6.03 -3.36
N PHE A 150 21.07 5.34 -3.37
CA PHE A 150 21.09 3.88 -3.49
C PHE A 150 20.30 3.17 -2.39
N LEU A 151 20.32 3.66 -1.15
CA LEU A 151 19.65 3.01 -0.02
C LEU A 151 18.12 3.16 -0.14
N THR A 152 17.65 4.33 -0.59
CA THR A 152 16.24 4.55 -0.95
C THR A 152 15.81 3.61 -2.06
N HIS A 153 16.63 3.41 -3.09
CA HIS A 153 16.31 2.47 -4.17
C HIS A 153 16.29 1.01 -3.71
N VAL A 154 17.22 0.58 -2.85
CA VAL A 154 17.21 -0.76 -2.24
C VAL A 154 15.89 -1.02 -1.49
N GLY A 155 15.44 -0.03 -0.70
CA GLY A 155 14.15 -0.11 -0.01
C GLY A 155 12.96 -0.23 -0.98
N THR A 156 13.01 0.52 -2.09
CA THR A 156 12.00 0.46 -3.15
C THR A 156 11.95 -0.92 -3.83
N VAL A 157 13.11 -1.49 -4.20
CA VAL A 157 13.19 -2.84 -4.78
C VAL A 157 12.59 -3.88 -3.83
N ASN A 158 12.95 -3.84 -2.54
CA ASN A 158 12.40 -4.77 -1.56
C ASN A 158 10.87 -4.64 -1.46
N ARG A 159 10.35 -3.42 -1.35
CA ARG A 159 8.91 -3.15 -1.25
C ARG A 159 8.14 -3.69 -2.47
N GLU A 160 8.61 -3.40 -3.67
CA GLU A 160 7.93 -3.84 -4.89
C GLU A 160 8.04 -5.37 -5.09
N CYS A 161 9.14 -6.01 -4.67
CA CYS A 161 9.28 -7.48 -4.66
C CYS A 161 8.34 -8.18 -3.66
N GLU A 162 8.11 -7.60 -2.48
CA GLU A 162 7.11 -8.13 -1.54
C GLU A 162 5.69 -7.97 -2.12
N ARG A 163 5.38 -6.82 -2.73
CA ARG A 163 4.10 -6.60 -3.43
C ARG A 163 3.93 -7.50 -4.64
N PHE A 164 5.01 -7.88 -5.32
CA PHE A 164 5.01 -8.82 -6.45
C PHE A 164 4.47 -10.21 -6.06
N ARG A 165 4.58 -10.58 -4.77
CA ARG A 165 4.22 -11.90 -4.21
C ARG A 165 4.95 -13.04 -4.90
N LEU A 166 6.28 -12.90 -5.04
CA LEU A 166 7.11 -13.86 -5.79
C LEU A 166 7.00 -15.29 -5.25
N ARG A 167 6.90 -15.45 -3.93
CA ARG A 167 6.84 -16.77 -3.27
C ARG A 167 5.59 -17.58 -3.62
N SER A 168 4.49 -16.92 -3.98
CA SER A 168 3.23 -17.57 -4.36
C SER A 168 3.04 -17.68 -5.87
N LEU A 169 4.00 -17.20 -6.66
CA LEU A 169 3.92 -17.22 -8.12
C LEU A 169 4.27 -18.62 -8.63
N THR A 170 3.35 -19.23 -9.35
CA THR A 170 3.58 -20.50 -10.04
C THR A 170 4.33 -20.32 -11.36
N ASP A 171 4.94 -21.40 -11.85
CA ASP A 171 5.64 -21.39 -13.15
C ASP A 171 4.73 -20.98 -14.31
N ASP A 172 3.46 -21.40 -14.29
CA ASP A 172 2.51 -21.08 -15.36
C ASP A 172 2.05 -19.62 -15.30
N GLU A 173 1.81 -19.07 -14.10
CA GLU A 173 1.56 -17.64 -13.93
C GLU A 173 2.76 -16.80 -14.38
N PHE A 174 3.98 -17.25 -14.10
CA PHE A 174 5.18 -16.56 -14.56
C PHE A 174 5.27 -16.57 -16.09
N LYS A 175 5.06 -17.73 -16.73
CA LYS A 175 5.04 -17.83 -18.20
C LYS A 175 3.95 -16.94 -18.81
N ALA A 176 2.75 -16.93 -18.23
CA ALA A 176 1.66 -16.07 -18.67
C ALA A 176 2.02 -14.58 -18.54
N LEU A 177 2.62 -14.17 -17.41
CA LEU A 177 3.12 -12.81 -17.22
C LEU A 177 4.13 -12.42 -18.30
N ILE A 178 5.13 -13.26 -18.55
CA ILE A 178 6.16 -13.01 -19.58
C ILE A 178 5.52 -12.88 -20.97
N LEU A 179 4.59 -13.77 -21.31
CA LEU A 179 3.88 -13.72 -22.59
C LEU A 179 3.12 -12.39 -22.73
N ILE A 180 2.29 -12.03 -21.76
CA ILE A 180 1.52 -10.78 -21.80
C ILE A 180 2.46 -9.56 -21.90
N CYS A 181 3.57 -9.53 -21.15
CA CYS A 181 4.58 -8.46 -21.22
C CYS A 181 5.24 -8.34 -22.59
N SER A 182 5.33 -9.44 -23.36
CA SER A 182 5.93 -9.46 -24.69
C SER A 182 4.99 -8.95 -25.79
N LEU A 183 3.67 -8.91 -25.54
CA LEU A 183 2.65 -8.48 -26.51
C LEU A 183 2.53 -6.95 -26.57
N GLN A 184 3.62 -6.23 -26.81
CA GLN A 184 3.65 -4.76 -26.75
C GLN A 184 2.98 -4.10 -27.95
N SER A 185 3.07 -4.72 -29.13
CA SER A 185 2.49 -4.18 -30.38
C SER A 185 0.98 -3.95 -30.26
N PRO A 186 0.44 -2.84 -30.80
CA PRO A 186 -1.00 -2.59 -30.84
C PRO A 186 -1.81 -3.70 -31.52
N ARG A 187 -1.19 -4.51 -32.40
CA ARG A 187 -1.80 -5.68 -33.04
C ARG A 187 -2.41 -6.66 -32.04
N PHE A 188 -1.88 -6.73 -30.83
CA PHE A 188 -2.30 -7.68 -29.80
C PHE A 188 -3.20 -7.05 -28.73
N THR A 189 -3.76 -5.86 -28.96
CA THR A 189 -4.56 -5.14 -27.95
C THR A 189 -5.75 -5.96 -27.45
N ASP A 190 -6.51 -6.58 -28.37
CA ASP A 190 -7.71 -7.35 -28.03
C ASP A 190 -7.36 -8.57 -27.17
N ILE A 191 -6.37 -9.36 -27.61
CA ILE A 191 -5.94 -10.55 -26.85
C ILE A 191 -5.33 -10.13 -25.51
N ARG A 192 -4.47 -9.09 -25.48
CA ARG A 192 -3.88 -8.59 -24.23
C ARG A 192 -4.95 -8.17 -23.22
N THR A 193 -6.00 -7.46 -23.66
CA THR A 193 -7.11 -7.05 -22.79
C THR A 193 -7.85 -8.26 -22.22
N ARG A 194 -8.13 -9.27 -23.04
CA ARG A 194 -8.78 -10.52 -22.60
C ARG A 194 -7.93 -11.29 -21.60
N LEU A 195 -6.63 -11.41 -21.86
CA LEU A 195 -5.70 -12.12 -20.97
C LEU A 195 -5.54 -11.40 -19.63
N LEU A 196 -5.51 -10.06 -19.61
CA LEU A 196 -5.49 -9.28 -18.37
C LEU A 196 -6.74 -9.54 -17.52
N ASN A 197 -7.92 -9.52 -18.14
CA ASN A 197 -9.16 -9.84 -17.45
C ASN A 197 -9.20 -11.31 -16.96
N GLN A 198 -8.71 -12.27 -17.74
CA GLN A 198 -8.61 -13.67 -17.31
C GLN A 198 -7.64 -13.84 -16.14
N LEU A 199 -6.52 -13.12 -16.11
CA LEU A 199 -5.56 -13.17 -15.02
C LEU A 199 -6.15 -12.64 -13.70
N GLU A 200 -7.05 -11.65 -13.76
CA GLU A 200 -7.78 -11.15 -12.58
C GLU A 200 -8.83 -12.16 -12.08
N GLN A 201 -9.47 -12.93 -12.97
CA GLN A 201 -10.52 -13.88 -12.63
C GLN A 201 -10.02 -15.28 -12.29
N ASN A 202 -8.91 -15.73 -12.89
CA ASN A 202 -8.35 -17.06 -12.77
C ASN A 202 -6.81 -16.99 -12.59
N PRO A 203 -6.30 -17.17 -11.36
CA PRO A 203 -4.86 -17.10 -11.09
C PRO A 203 -4.06 -18.30 -11.62
N LYS A 204 -4.66 -19.26 -12.33
CA LYS A 204 -3.98 -20.45 -12.87
C LYS A 204 -3.96 -20.50 -14.40
N LEU A 205 -3.86 -19.33 -15.04
CA LEU A 205 -3.81 -19.23 -16.49
C LEU A 205 -2.53 -19.88 -17.05
N THR A 206 -2.67 -20.92 -17.87
CA THR A 206 -1.54 -21.60 -18.52
C THR A 206 -1.30 -21.06 -19.94
N LEU A 207 -0.14 -21.36 -20.52
CA LEU A 207 0.12 -21.02 -21.94
C LEU A 207 -0.84 -21.71 -22.91
N HIS A 208 -1.34 -22.90 -22.55
CA HIS A 208 -2.32 -23.61 -23.38
C HIS A 208 -3.67 -22.88 -23.38
N ASP A 209 -4.14 -22.46 -22.21
CA ASP A 209 -5.37 -21.65 -22.08
C ASP A 209 -5.29 -20.36 -22.88
N ILE A 210 -4.10 -19.72 -22.91
CA ILE A 210 -3.86 -18.51 -23.69
C ILE A 210 -3.94 -18.78 -25.19
N ALA A 211 -3.38 -19.90 -25.66
CA ALA A 211 -3.46 -20.28 -27.07
C ALA A 211 -4.91 -20.57 -27.49
N ASP A 212 -5.67 -21.24 -26.63
CA ASP A 212 -7.09 -21.50 -26.84
C ASP A 212 -7.90 -20.20 -26.87
N GLU A 213 -7.62 -19.25 -25.97
CA GLU A 213 -8.29 -17.93 -25.96
C GLU A 213 -7.96 -17.13 -27.24
N TYR A 214 -6.73 -17.21 -27.72
CA TYR A 214 -6.36 -16.60 -29.00
C TYR A 214 -7.14 -17.21 -30.17
N GLN A 215 -7.29 -18.54 -30.19
CA GLN A 215 -8.09 -19.21 -31.22
C GLN A 215 -9.58 -18.83 -31.14
N ARG A 216 -10.13 -18.71 -29.92
CA ARG A 216 -11.50 -18.20 -29.70
C ARG A 216 -11.67 -16.77 -30.19
N LEU A 217 -10.70 -15.89 -29.92
CA LEU A 217 -10.72 -14.51 -30.42
C LEU A 217 -10.75 -14.48 -31.95
N ILE A 218 -9.94 -15.29 -32.63
CA ILE A 218 -9.96 -15.39 -34.10
C ILE A 218 -11.34 -15.81 -34.60
N ASN A 219 -11.96 -16.81 -33.96
CA ASN A 219 -13.29 -17.27 -34.37
C ASN A 219 -14.34 -16.18 -34.18
N LEU A 220 -14.32 -15.47 -33.04
CA LEU A 220 -15.22 -14.35 -32.77
C LEU A 220 -15.05 -13.22 -33.80
N GLN A 221 -13.81 -12.90 -34.20
CA GLN A 221 -13.58 -11.90 -35.24
C GLN A 221 -14.18 -12.31 -36.59
N LYS A 222 -14.12 -13.60 -36.95
CA LYS A 222 -14.79 -14.12 -38.16
C LYS A 222 -16.31 -14.02 -38.06
N ASP A 223 -16.86 -14.38 -36.90
CA ASP A 223 -18.30 -14.35 -36.66
C ASP A 223 -18.85 -12.91 -36.69
N THR A 224 -18.13 -11.95 -36.10
CA THR A 224 -18.46 -10.51 -36.19
C THR A 224 -18.51 -10.04 -37.64
N HIS A 225 -17.50 -10.40 -38.43
CA HIS A 225 -17.45 -10.00 -39.84
C HIS A 225 -18.61 -10.61 -40.65
N LEU A 226 -19.07 -11.82 -40.31
CA LEU A 226 -20.24 -12.44 -40.94
C LEU A 226 -21.53 -11.64 -40.67
N VAL A 227 -21.70 -11.13 -39.46
CA VAL A 227 -22.86 -10.30 -39.09
C VAL A 227 -22.79 -8.92 -39.76
N GLU A 228 -21.61 -8.30 -39.79
CA GLU A 228 -21.39 -6.99 -40.41
C GLU A 228 -21.57 -6.99 -41.93
N SER A 229 -21.31 -8.12 -42.59
CA SER A 229 -21.42 -8.28 -44.04
C SER A 229 -22.85 -8.57 -44.54
N THR A 230 -23.88 -8.37 -43.71
CA THR A 230 -25.27 -8.50 -44.15
C THR A 230 -25.59 -7.46 -45.24
N PRO A 231 -26.10 -7.84 -46.43
CA PRO A 231 -26.26 -6.91 -47.54
C PRO A 231 -27.30 -5.84 -47.22
N SER A 232 -26.97 -4.57 -47.49
CA SER A 232 -27.98 -3.53 -47.67
C SER A 232 -28.99 -4.04 -48.69
N ARG A 233 -30.26 -4.22 -48.26
CA ARG A 233 -31.38 -4.54 -49.15
C ARG A 233 -31.38 -3.54 -50.29
N SER A 234 -30.90 -3.98 -51.45
CA SER A 234 -31.12 -3.31 -52.72
C SER A 234 -32.63 -3.26 -52.92
N SER A 235 -33.20 -2.06 -52.76
CA SER A 235 -34.55 -1.74 -53.16
C SER A 235 -34.61 -1.75 -54.68
N ASP A 236 -34.75 -2.93 -55.27
CA ASP A 236 -35.18 -3.12 -56.65
C ASP A 236 -36.64 -3.59 -56.65
N ILE A 237 -37.56 -2.64 -56.54
CA ILE A 237 -38.95 -2.72 -57.02
C ILE A 237 -39.27 -1.27 -57.43
N TYR A 238 -39.39 -0.88 -58.70
CA TYR A 238 -40.42 -1.29 -59.65
C TYR A 238 -39.94 -1.10 -61.10
N ALA A 239 -40.31 -2.09 -61.93
CA ALA A 239 -40.52 -1.93 -63.37
C ALA A 239 -41.90 -1.31 -63.64
#